data_AF-A0A957BQG0-F1
#
_entry.id   AF-A0A957BQG0-F1
#
_cell.length_a   1.000
_cell.length_b   1.000
_cell.length_c   1.000
_cell.angle_alpha   90.00
_cell.angle_beta   90.00
_cell.angle_gamma   90.00
#
_symmetry.space_group_name_H-M   'P 1'
#
loop_
_entity.id
_entity.type
_entity.pdbx_description
1 polymer ?
#
loop_
_entity_poly.entity_id
_entity_poly.type
_entity_poly.pdbx_seq_one_letter_code
_entity_poly.pdbx_strand_id
1 'polypeptide(L)'
;DLRGALLVGADLSGAELNSTNLAQAVLINANLADALFVDVTFDASTTLPDGTHWTPDTDLSRFTDPDHPQFWRSDNPVSPAYREDSA
;
A
#
# COMPACT_ATOMS: atom_id res chain seq x y z
N ASP A 1 6.58 13.20 5.21
CA ASP A 1 7.77 12.33 5.12
C ASP A 1 7.50 11.10 5.97
N LEU A 2 7.53 9.92 5.36
CA LEU A 2 7.28 8.61 5.98
C LEU A 2 8.41 7.61 5.64
N ARG A 3 9.59 8.12 5.28
CA ARG A 3 10.73 7.27 4.92
C ARG A 3 11.09 6.34 6.09
N GLY A 4 11.19 5.05 5.82
CA GLY A 4 11.51 4.02 6.82
C GLY A 4 10.40 3.74 7.82
N ALA A 5 9.19 4.29 7.63
CA ALA A 5 8.08 4.08 8.54
C ALA A 5 7.61 2.61 8.54
N LEU A 6 7.28 2.09 9.73
CA LEU A 6 6.59 0.81 9.88
C LEU A 6 5.09 1.07 9.86
N LEU A 7 4.44 0.76 8.74
CA LEU A 7 3.03 0.98 8.46
C LEU A 7 2.27 -0.35 8.31
N VAL A 8 2.76 -1.39 8.99
CA VAL A 8 2.20 -2.74 8.93
C VAL A 8 0.74 -2.70 9.41
N GLY A 9 -0.20 -3.08 8.55
CA GLY A 9 -1.64 -3.06 8.84
C GLY A 9 -2.26 -1.67 9.01
N ALA A 10 -1.54 -0.60 8.64
CA ALA A 10 -2.07 0.76 8.76
C ALA A 10 -3.27 0.97 7.82
N ASP A 11 -4.33 1.59 8.31
CA ASP A 11 -5.41 2.08 7.46
C ASP A 11 -5.02 3.44 6.88
N LEU A 12 -4.71 3.47 5.59
CA LEU A 12 -4.36 4.65 4.81
C LEU A 12 -5.40 4.89 3.71
N SER A 13 -6.61 4.33 3.86
CA SER A 13 -7.64 4.50 2.85
C SER A 13 -8.06 5.97 2.70
N GLY A 14 -8.19 6.43 1.46
CA GLY A 14 -8.46 7.83 1.11
C GLY A 14 -7.37 8.82 1.51
N ALA A 15 -6.19 8.36 1.97
CA ALA A 15 -5.13 9.25 2.42
C ALA A 15 -4.54 10.06 1.26
N GLU A 16 -4.39 11.36 1.47
CA GLU A 16 -3.64 12.23 0.56
C GLU A 16 -2.15 12.10 0.84
N LEU A 17 -1.45 11.24 0.09
CA LEU A 17 -0.02 10.98 0.26
C LEU A 17 0.84 11.72 -0.77
N ASN A 18 0.27 12.73 -1.43
CA ASN A 18 0.93 13.53 -2.46
C ASN A 18 2.29 14.07 -1.99
N SER A 19 3.31 13.94 -2.83
CA SER A 19 4.70 14.35 -2.58
C SER A 19 5.33 13.73 -1.32
N THR A 20 4.77 12.65 -0.78
CA THR A 20 5.32 11.97 0.40
C THR A 20 6.47 11.05 0.00
N ASN A 21 7.49 11.00 0.85
CA ASN A 21 8.56 10.03 0.74
C ASN A 21 8.19 8.76 1.52
N LEU A 22 7.99 7.64 0.82
CA LEU A 22 7.75 6.29 1.35
C LEU A 22 8.93 5.33 1.09
N ALA A 23 10.10 5.85 0.70
CA ALA A 23 11.31 5.04 0.56
C ALA A 23 11.57 4.25 1.85
N GLN A 24 11.96 2.99 1.73
CA GLN A 24 12.24 2.09 2.88
C GLN A 24 11.04 1.81 3.81
N ALA A 25 9.84 2.31 3.51
CA ALA A 25 8.66 2.05 4.35
C ALA A 25 8.22 0.58 4.25
N VAL A 26 7.58 0.07 5.30
CA VAL A 26 7.01 -1.28 5.35
C VAL A 26 5.50 -1.17 5.42
N LEU A 27 4.83 -1.40 4.29
CA LEU A 27 3.37 -1.27 4.12
C LEU A 27 2.65 -2.62 4.19
N ILE A 28 3.27 -3.70 4.69
CA ILE A 28 2.65 -5.03 4.73
C ILE A 28 1.24 -4.93 5.32
N ASN A 29 0.21 -5.33 4.57
CA ASN A 29 -1.22 -5.17 4.87
C ASN A 29 -1.81 -3.77 5.00
N ALA A 30 -1.06 -2.73 4.70
CA ALA A 30 -1.63 -1.39 4.73
C ALA A 30 -2.81 -1.32 3.76
N ASN A 31 -3.92 -0.77 4.23
CA ASN A 31 -5.07 -0.49 3.37
C ASN A 31 -4.78 0.82 2.62
N LEU A 32 -4.55 0.74 1.32
CA LEU A 32 -4.29 1.90 0.46
C LEU A 32 -5.48 2.27 -0.43
N ALA A 33 -6.66 1.67 -0.21
CA ALA A 33 -7.84 1.92 -1.02
C ALA A 33 -8.16 3.42 -1.12
N ASP A 34 -8.37 3.91 -2.33
CA ASP A 34 -8.63 5.32 -2.65
C ASP A 34 -7.53 6.31 -2.22
N ALA A 35 -6.34 5.84 -1.81
CA ALA A 35 -5.22 6.71 -1.48
C ALA A 35 -4.71 7.43 -2.73
N LEU A 36 -4.35 8.70 -2.57
CA LEU A 36 -3.87 9.53 -3.67
C LEU A 36 -2.34 9.57 -3.70
N PHE A 37 -1.79 9.13 -4.85
CA PHE A 37 -0.37 9.12 -5.13
C PHE A 37 -0.01 10.06 -6.28
N VAL A 38 0.17 11.35 -5.97
CA VAL A 38 0.81 12.30 -6.88
C VAL A 38 2.24 12.54 -6.41
N ASP A 39 3.24 12.33 -7.27
CA ASP A 39 4.67 12.57 -6.97
C ASP A 39 5.20 11.87 -5.70
N VAL A 40 4.70 10.65 -5.40
CA VAL A 40 5.16 9.86 -4.25
C VAL A 40 6.48 9.18 -4.57
N THR A 41 7.42 9.21 -3.61
CA THR A 41 8.71 8.54 -3.75
C THR A 41 8.68 7.16 -3.10
N PHE A 42 8.95 6.13 -3.88
CA PHE A 42 9.21 4.76 -3.43
C PHE A 42 10.65 4.37 -3.82
N ASP A 43 11.21 3.35 -3.18
CA ASP A 43 12.48 2.75 -3.61
C ASP A 43 12.41 1.22 -3.55
N ALA A 44 13.45 0.55 -4.04
CA ALA A 44 13.52 -0.91 -4.04
C ALA A 44 13.55 -1.54 -2.62
N SER A 45 13.66 -0.72 -1.57
CA SER A 45 13.58 -1.17 -0.18
C SER A 45 12.17 -1.02 0.41
N THR A 46 11.27 -0.27 -0.24
CA THR A 46 9.88 -0.18 0.18
C THR A 46 9.20 -1.53 0.03
N THR A 47 8.56 -2.01 1.10
CA THR A 47 7.74 -3.22 1.08
C THR A 47 6.28 -2.82 0.94
N LEU A 48 5.57 -3.40 -0.03
CA LEU A 48 4.20 -3.10 -0.42
C LEU A 48 3.17 -3.87 0.43
N PRO A 49 1.86 -3.55 0.29
CA PRO A 49 0.81 -4.25 1.03
C PRO A 49 0.81 -5.78 0.91
N ASP A 50 1.16 -6.32 -0.26
CA ASP A 50 1.27 -7.78 -0.46
C ASP A 50 2.60 -8.39 0.04
N GLY A 51 3.47 -7.58 0.64
CA GLY A 51 4.79 -8.02 1.09
C GLY A 51 5.85 -8.08 -0.01
N THR A 52 5.52 -7.75 -1.26
CA THR A 52 6.53 -7.61 -2.32
C THR A 52 7.30 -6.30 -2.17
N HIS A 53 8.49 -6.22 -2.77
CA HIS A 53 9.22 -4.95 -2.84
C HIS A 53 8.75 -4.12 -4.04
N TRP A 54 8.77 -2.81 -3.88
CA TRP A 54 8.48 -1.90 -4.98
C TRP A 54 9.52 -2.04 -6.11
N THR A 55 9.03 -1.96 -7.34
CA THR A 55 9.84 -1.84 -8.56
C THR A 55 9.27 -0.72 -9.44
N PRO A 56 10.07 -0.15 -10.36
CA PRO A 56 9.56 0.84 -11.33
C PRO A 56 8.38 0.33 -12.17
N ASP A 57 8.28 -0.98 -12.37
CA ASP A 57 7.20 -1.63 -13.13
C ASP A 57 5.98 -1.99 -12.26
N THR A 58 6.03 -1.69 -10.96
CA THR A 58 4.90 -1.95 -10.05
C THR A 58 3.73 -1.06 -10.41
N ASP A 59 2.63 -1.68 -10.83
CA ASP A 59 1.35 -1.01 -10.91
C ASP A 59 0.81 -0.73 -9.51
N LEU A 60 0.93 0.52 -9.05
CA LEU A 60 0.46 0.94 -7.74
C LEU A 60 -1.07 1.04 -7.66
N SER A 61 -1.76 1.18 -8.81
CA SER A 61 -3.22 1.30 -8.84
C SER A 61 -3.89 0.04 -8.28
N ARG A 62 -3.21 -1.11 -8.39
CA ARG A 62 -3.66 -2.36 -7.75
C ARG A 62 -3.72 -2.28 -6.22
N PHE A 63 -3.18 -1.26 -5.57
CA PHE A 63 -3.32 -1.05 -4.12
C PHE A 63 -4.25 0.12 -3.79
N THR A 64 -4.57 0.99 -4.75
CA THR A 64 -5.35 2.21 -4.52
C THR A 64 -6.69 2.28 -5.23
N ASP A 65 -6.92 1.53 -6.31
CA ASP A 65 -8.12 1.62 -7.14
C ASP A 65 -9.06 0.42 -6.92
N PRO A 66 -10.24 0.62 -6.30
CA PRO A 66 -11.25 -0.43 -6.11
C PRO A 66 -11.77 -1.13 -7.36
N ASP A 67 -11.70 -0.47 -8.50
CA ASP A 67 -12.14 -1.02 -9.77
C ASP A 67 -11.00 -1.76 -10.52
N HIS A 68 -9.77 -1.73 -10.00
CA HIS A 68 -8.64 -2.42 -10.61
C HIS A 68 -8.82 -3.94 -10.56
N PRO A 69 -8.61 -4.69 -11.67
CA PRO A 69 -8.87 -6.14 -11.74
C PRO A 69 -7.98 -6.99 -10.83
N GLN A 70 -6.86 -6.43 -10.37
CA GLN A 70 -5.95 -7.06 -9.40
C GLN A 70 -5.90 -6.26 -8.08
N PHE A 71 -6.96 -5.53 -7.77
CA PHE A 71 -7.01 -4.76 -6.54
C PHE A 71 -6.74 -5.67 -5.34
N TRP A 72 -5.71 -5.30 -4.61
CA TRP A 72 -5.14 -6.06 -3.51
C TRP A 72 -6.12 -6.14 -2.33
N ARG A 73 -6.04 -7.22 -1.54
CA ARG A 73 -6.98 -7.63 -0.46
C ARG A 73 -6.22 -8.46 0.59
N SER A 74 -5.62 -7.86 1.63
CA SER A 74 -4.81 -8.55 2.67
C SER A 74 -5.41 -9.80 3.33
N ASP A 75 -6.74 -9.93 3.46
CA ASP A 75 -7.45 -11.18 3.75
C ASP A 75 -8.97 -11.03 3.79
N ASN A 76 -9.53 -9.95 3.23
CA ASN A 76 -10.98 -9.83 3.16
C ASN A 76 -11.44 -10.70 2.01
N PRO A 77 -12.39 -11.61 2.25
CA PRO A 77 -12.97 -12.42 1.20
C PRO A 77 -13.65 -11.58 0.09
N VAL A 78 -14.01 -10.32 0.36
CA VAL A 78 -14.63 -9.41 -0.63
C VAL A 78 -14.07 -7.98 -0.61
N SER A 79 -12.99 -7.68 0.12
CA SER A 79 -12.49 -6.30 0.28
C SER A 79 -10.99 -6.04 0.12
N PRO A 80 -10.63 -4.78 -0.18
CA PRO A 80 -9.32 -4.28 -0.62
C PRO A 80 -8.15 -4.37 0.34
N ALA A 81 -8.36 -4.84 1.55
CA ALA A 81 -7.31 -4.92 2.55
C ALA A 81 -7.67 -6.00 3.53
N TYR A 82 -8.07 -5.67 4.75
CA TYR A 82 -8.39 -6.62 5.85
C TYR A 82 -7.20 -7.51 6.23
N ARG A 83 -6.81 -7.52 7.52
CA ARG A 83 -6.15 -8.68 8.13
C ARG A 83 -7.09 -9.26 9.24
N GLU A 84 -7.58 -10.50 9.21
CA GLU A 84 -8.23 -11.26 10.28
C GLU A 84 -7.12 -12.03 11.01
N ASP A 85 -6.71 -11.53 12.18
CA ASP A 85 -5.75 -12.21 13.05
C ASP A 85 -6.21 -13.66 13.30
N SER A 86 -5.59 -14.63 12.64
CA SER A 86 -5.78 -16.05 12.88
C SER A 86 -4.51 -16.64 13.51
N ALA A 87 -4.53 -16.66 14.85
CA ALA A 87 -3.63 -17.35 15.80
C ALA A 87 -2.30 -16.67 16.18
#